data_AF-A0A8T4MEM1-F1
#
_entry.id   AF-A0A8T4MEM1-F1
#
_cell.length_a   1.000
_cell.length_b   1.000
_cell.length_c   1.000
_cell.angle_alpha   90.00
_cell.angle_beta   90.00
_cell.angle_gamma   90.00
#
_symmetry.space_group_name_H-M   'P 1'
#
loop_
_entity.id
_entity.type
_entity.pdbx_description
1 polymer ?
#
loop_
_entity_poly.entity_id
_entity_poly.type
_entity_poly.pdbx_seq_one_letter_code
_entity_poly.pdbx_strand_id
1 'polypeptide(L)'
;MVNRSKANSQNSWMKWREFGAVGDRYGRVAGEAYAFFDCNASGEQIGQELPTIRELVKTPKGLVLRLSEEGLPYLGPNTFDDELLNIYSDAQEAGMRYSLAARGLPTMTNRQTADELAAILNQAYQSPLYEDGETFRGRVFYKDGERYEDR
;
A
#
# COMPACT_ATOMS: atom_id res chain seq x y z
N MET A 1 27.78 35.02 32.08
CA MET A 1 27.42 33.59 31.92
C MET A 1 26.53 33.44 30.70
N VAL A 2 27.09 32.98 29.59
CA VAL A 2 26.34 32.61 28.39
C VAL A 2 26.04 31.12 28.53
N ASN A 3 24.77 30.72 28.51
CA ASN A 3 24.46 29.33 28.21
C ASN A 3 23.31 29.25 27.22
N ARG A 4 23.70 28.88 25.99
CA ARG A 4 22.86 28.61 24.83
C ARG A 4 22.28 27.20 24.97
N SER A 5 20.97 27.08 25.05
CA SER A 5 20.29 25.82 24.67
C SER A 5 18.84 26.06 24.27
N LYS A 6 18.64 26.88 23.23
CA LYS A 6 17.37 26.98 22.48
C LYS A 6 17.57 26.59 21.02
N ALA A 7 18.45 25.63 20.76
CA ALA A 7 18.73 25.12 19.42
C ALA A 7 18.80 23.59 19.46
N ASN A 8 17.63 22.94 19.57
CA ASN A 8 17.53 21.54 19.09
C ASN A 8 16.11 21.01 18.84
N SER A 9 15.04 21.77 19.13
CA SER A 9 13.69 21.28 18.84
C SER A 9 13.26 21.53 17.38
N GLN A 10 13.66 22.65 16.77
CA GLN A 10 13.24 23.00 15.39
C GLN A 10 13.86 22.10 14.30
N ASN A 11 15.07 21.56 14.51
CA ASN A 11 15.71 20.67 13.52
C ASN A 11 15.17 19.24 13.53
N SER A 12 14.45 18.84 14.59
CA SER A 12 13.85 17.51 14.66
C SER A 12 12.62 17.43 13.73
N TRP A 13 11.76 18.47 13.71
CA TRP A 13 10.55 18.51 12.87
C TRP A 13 10.81 18.57 11.36
N MET A 14 11.97 19.07 10.93
CA MET A 14 12.36 19.05 9.51
C MET A 14 12.75 17.66 9.03
N LYS A 15 13.38 16.83 9.88
CA LYS A 15 13.72 15.45 9.51
C LYS A 15 12.49 14.57 9.26
N TRP A 16 11.38 14.79 9.99
CA TRP A 16 10.17 13.97 9.81
C TRP A 16 9.42 14.24 8.49
N ARG A 17 9.65 15.40 7.84
CA ARG A 17 9.18 15.66 6.48
C ARG A 17 10.00 14.92 5.41
N GLU A 18 11.23 14.54 5.72
CA GLU A 18 12.13 13.84 4.79
C GLU A 18 11.97 12.30 4.79
N PHE A 19 11.18 11.72 5.71
CA PHE A 19 11.08 10.26 5.87
C PHE A 19 9.74 9.61 5.47
N GLY A 20 8.88 10.31 4.71
CA GLY A 20 7.68 9.71 4.14
C GLY A 20 6.63 9.32 5.19
N ALA A 21 5.75 10.27 5.50
CA ALA A 21 4.45 10.11 6.15
C ALA A 21 4.29 8.90 7.10
N VAL A 22 4.60 9.11 8.39
CA VAL A 22 3.71 8.61 9.45
C VAL A 22 2.39 9.36 9.22
N GLY A 23 1.26 8.69 9.07
CA GLY A 23 0.10 9.38 8.51
C GLY A 23 -0.36 10.57 9.35
N ASP A 24 -0.80 11.62 8.64
CA ASP A 24 -0.88 13.02 9.09
C ASP A 24 0.32 13.56 9.89
N ARG A 25 0.43 14.89 9.99
CA ARG A 25 1.52 15.60 10.68
C ARG A 25 1.65 15.27 12.19
N TYR A 26 0.85 14.36 12.71
CA TYR A 26 0.81 13.93 14.10
C TYR A 26 0.96 12.41 14.28
N GLY A 27 1.15 11.63 13.20
CA GLY A 27 1.20 10.17 13.29
C GLY A 27 -0.13 9.53 13.69
N ARG A 28 -1.26 10.16 13.32
CA ARG A 28 -2.61 9.71 13.67
C ARG A 28 -3.31 8.95 12.56
N VAL A 29 -2.81 9.03 11.32
CA VAL A 29 -3.41 8.34 10.18
C VAL A 29 -2.57 7.12 9.85
N ALA A 30 -3.23 5.99 9.65
CA ALA A 30 -2.55 4.79 9.20
C ALA A 30 -2.00 4.96 7.79
N GLY A 31 -0.84 4.36 7.51
CA GLY A 31 -0.29 4.34 6.16
C GLY A 31 -1.23 3.66 5.16
N GLU A 32 -1.18 4.10 3.90
CA GLU A 32 -1.99 3.57 2.81
C GLU A 32 -1.11 3.17 1.61
N ALA A 33 -1.47 2.06 0.96
CA ALA A 33 -0.84 1.58 -0.25
C ALA A 33 -1.86 0.91 -1.18
N TYR A 34 -1.54 0.86 -2.47
CA TYR A 34 -2.42 0.33 -3.52
C TYR A 34 -1.62 -0.64 -4.39
N ALA A 35 -2.23 -1.77 -4.69
CA ALA A 35 -1.72 -2.79 -5.58
C ALA A 35 -2.63 -2.88 -6.79
N PHE A 36 -2.05 -3.05 -7.98
CA PHE A 36 -2.76 -3.39 -9.20
C PHE A 36 -2.12 -4.63 -9.78
N PHE A 37 -2.93 -5.63 -10.12
CA PHE A 37 -2.41 -6.92 -10.59
C PHE A 37 -3.42 -7.65 -11.48
N ASP A 38 -2.93 -8.67 -12.18
CA ASP A 38 -3.74 -9.58 -13.00
C ASP A 38 -3.46 -11.03 -12.59
N CYS A 39 -4.52 -11.84 -12.51
CA CYS A 39 -4.44 -13.30 -12.36
C CYS A 39 -5.70 -13.98 -12.90
N ASN A 40 -5.59 -15.20 -13.41
CA ASN A 40 -6.73 -15.95 -13.95
C ASN A 40 -7.81 -16.31 -12.91
N ALA A 41 -7.44 -16.34 -11.61
CA ALA A 41 -8.39 -16.57 -10.52
C ALA A 41 -9.47 -15.47 -10.43
N SER A 42 -10.69 -15.86 -10.07
CA SER A 42 -11.78 -14.92 -9.84
C SER A 42 -11.59 -14.11 -8.55
N GLY A 43 -12.26 -12.95 -8.44
CA GLY A 43 -12.25 -12.15 -7.22
C GLY A 43 -12.65 -12.94 -5.96
N GLU A 44 -13.56 -13.91 -6.09
CA GLU A 44 -13.96 -14.80 -4.99
C GLU A 44 -12.83 -15.73 -4.57
N GLN A 45 -12.14 -16.36 -5.52
CA GLN A 45 -11.00 -17.24 -5.24
C GLN A 45 -9.86 -16.47 -4.56
N ILE A 46 -9.55 -15.26 -5.05
CA ILE A 46 -8.57 -14.37 -4.42
C ILE A 46 -9.01 -14.06 -2.98
N GLY A 47 -10.27 -13.69 -2.79
CA GLY A 47 -10.84 -13.41 -1.46
C GLY A 47 -10.72 -14.58 -0.48
N GLN A 48 -10.92 -15.82 -0.96
CA GLN A 48 -10.81 -17.04 -0.15
C GLN A 48 -9.36 -17.38 0.21
N GLU A 49 -8.40 -17.08 -0.67
CA GLU A 49 -6.99 -17.41 -0.46
C GLU A 49 -6.22 -16.34 0.32
N LEU A 50 -6.68 -15.08 0.29
CA LEU A 50 -6.05 -13.96 0.99
C LEU A 50 -5.77 -14.23 2.49
N PRO A 51 -6.67 -14.85 3.29
CA PRO A 51 -6.37 -15.22 4.67
C PRO A 51 -5.16 -16.15 4.81
N THR A 52 -5.06 -17.18 3.96
CA THR A 52 -3.93 -18.12 3.94
C THR A 52 -2.63 -17.40 3.59
N ILE A 53 -2.65 -16.58 2.54
CA ILE A 53 -1.51 -15.76 2.12
C ILE A 53 -1.03 -14.86 3.27
N ARG A 54 -1.96 -14.18 3.96
CA ARG A 54 -1.65 -13.30 5.08
C ARG A 54 -1.00 -14.05 6.25
N GLU A 55 -1.41 -15.27 6.51
CA GLU A 55 -0.80 -16.11 7.55
C GLU A 55 0.64 -16.50 7.17
N LEU A 56 0.86 -16.91 5.91
CA LEU A 56 2.17 -17.32 5.40
C LEU A 56 3.21 -16.19 5.46
N VAL A 57 2.83 -14.97 5.06
CA VAL A 57 3.74 -13.80 5.12
C VAL A 57 3.74 -13.11 6.49
N LYS A 58 3.00 -13.64 7.47
CA LYS A 58 2.89 -13.11 8.83
C LYS A 58 2.43 -11.64 8.85
N THR A 59 1.48 -11.30 7.98
CA THR A 59 0.92 -9.95 7.89
C THR A 59 0.43 -9.46 9.25
N PRO A 60 0.68 -8.20 9.64
CA PRO A 60 0.11 -7.62 10.84
C PRO A 60 -1.42 -7.78 10.90
N LYS A 61 -1.94 -8.27 12.03
CA LYS A 61 -3.38 -8.51 12.23
C LYS A 61 -4.26 -7.26 12.04
N GLY A 62 -3.68 -6.07 12.22
CA GLY A 62 -4.36 -4.79 12.03
C GLY A 62 -4.33 -4.23 10.61
N LEU A 63 -3.64 -4.88 9.66
CA LEU A 63 -3.65 -4.44 8.26
C LEU A 63 -5.04 -4.69 7.66
N VAL A 64 -5.70 -3.64 7.19
CA VAL A 64 -6.99 -3.73 6.49
C VAL A 64 -6.72 -3.85 5.01
N LEU A 65 -7.34 -4.82 4.34
CA LEU A 65 -7.24 -5.02 2.90
C LEU A 65 -8.63 -4.91 2.27
N ARG A 66 -8.70 -4.31 1.07
CA ARG A 66 -9.91 -4.24 0.25
C ARG A 66 -9.55 -4.58 -1.20
N LEU A 67 -10.06 -5.70 -1.68
CA LEU A 67 -9.98 -6.11 -3.08
C LEU A 67 -11.14 -5.49 -3.86
N SER A 68 -10.87 -5.03 -5.09
CA SER A 68 -11.88 -4.70 -6.09
C SER A 68 -11.47 -5.26 -7.45
N GLU A 69 -12.44 -5.76 -8.20
CA GLU A 69 -12.29 -6.10 -9.62
C GLU A 69 -12.69 -4.92 -10.52
N GLU A 70 -13.52 -4.02 -9.99
CA GLU A 70 -13.97 -2.81 -10.69
C GLU A 70 -13.56 -1.58 -9.89
N GLY A 71 -12.74 -0.71 -10.47
CA GLY A 71 -12.35 0.56 -9.86
C GLY A 71 -11.32 0.47 -8.74
N LEU A 72 -11.12 1.60 -8.05
CA LEU A 72 -10.26 1.71 -6.88
C LEU A 72 -11.02 1.34 -5.59
N PRO A 73 -10.43 0.54 -4.68
CA PRO A 73 -11.11 0.13 -3.46
C PRO A 73 -11.18 1.31 -2.48
N TYR A 74 -12.39 1.63 -2.02
CA TYR A 74 -12.60 2.70 -1.05
C TYR A 74 -12.17 2.26 0.35
N LEU A 75 -11.12 2.90 0.89
CA LEU A 75 -10.64 2.65 2.25
C LEU A 75 -11.23 3.60 3.29
N GLY A 76 -11.84 4.72 2.92
CA GLY A 76 -12.38 5.73 3.85
C GLY A 76 -12.40 7.13 3.24
N PRO A 77 -12.63 8.19 4.03
CA PRO A 77 -13.02 9.52 3.51
C PRO A 77 -11.95 10.25 2.68
N ASN A 78 -10.76 9.68 2.52
CA ASN A 78 -9.75 10.21 1.62
C ASN A 78 -10.24 10.05 0.17
N THR A 79 -10.40 11.18 -0.50
CA THR A 79 -10.73 11.22 -1.92
C THR A 79 -9.52 10.73 -2.71
N PHE A 80 -9.74 9.89 -3.73
CA PHE A 80 -8.69 9.56 -4.69
C PHE A 80 -8.23 10.86 -5.37
N ASP A 81 -6.92 11.10 -5.40
CA ASP A 81 -6.36 12.22 -6.14
C ASP A 81 -6.11 11.86 -7.61
N ASP A 82 -5.90 12.89 -8.43
CA ASP A 82 -5.75 12.74 -9.88
C ASP A 82 -4.55 11.84 -10.26
N GLU A 83 -3.48 11.85 -9.47
CA GLU A 83 -2.30 11.02 -9.73
C GLU A 83 -2.61 9.53 -9.54
N LEU A 84 -3.31 9.17 -8.46
CA LEU A 84 -3.75 7.78 -8.26
C LEU A 84 -4.75 7.32 -9.32
N LEU A 85 -5.63 8.21 -9.78
CA LEU A 85 -6.57 7.91 -10.87
C LEU A 85 -5.85 7.66 -12.20
N ASN A 86 -4.78 8.42 -12.49
CA ASN A 86 -3.93 8.18 -13.65
C ASN A 86 -3.21 6.84 -13.54
N ILE A 87 -2.61 6.53 -12.38
CA ILE A 87 -1.95 5.23 -12.14
C ILE A 87 -2.93 4.07 -12.32
N TYR A 88 -4.15 4.20 -11.81
CA TYR A 88 -5.19 3.20 -11.99
C TYR A 88 -5.53 3.02 -13.48
N SER A 89 -5.68 4.12 -14.22
CA SER A 89 -5.97 4.08 -15.66
C SER A 89 -4.85 3.39 -16.44
N ASP A 90 -3.59 3.73 -16.15
CA ASP A 90 -2.41 3.08 -16.74
C ASP A 90 -2.37 1.57 -16.43
N ALA A 91 -2.75 1.17 -15.21
CA ALA A 91 -2.82 -0.23 -14.82
C ALA A 91 -3.92 -0.98 -15.58
N GLN A 92 -5.08 -0.36 -15.79
CA GLN A 92 -6.17 -0.93 -16.61
C GLN A 92 -5.74 -1.09 -18.07
N GLU A 93 -5.07 -0.09 -18.65
CA GLU A 93 -4.51 -0.18 -20.02
C GLU A 93 -3.46 -1.29 -20.15
N ALA A 94 -2.72 -1.59 -19.08
CA ALA A 94 -1.78 -2.70 -18.99
C ALA A 94 -2.44 -4.08 -18.77
N GLY A 95 -3.76 -4.13 -18.62
CA GLY A 95 -4.55 -5.34 -18.42
C GLY A 95 -4.65 -5.81 -16.96
N MET A 96 -4.28 -4.99 -15.98
CA MET A 96 -4.40 -5.33 -14.56
C MET A 96 -5.87 -5.24 -14.13
N ARG A 97 -6.52 -6.39 -13.99
CA ARG A 97 -7.95 -6.48 -13.66
C ARG A 97 -8.26 -6.14 -12.20
N TYR A 98 -7.36 -6.45 -11.28
CA TYR A 98 -7.63 -6.33 -9.85
C TYR A 98 -6.90 -5.15 -9.23
N SER A 99 -7.57 -4.50 -8.29
CA SER A 99 -6.99 -3.50 -7.39
C SER A 99 -7.13 -3.96 -5.94
N LEU A 100 -6.06 -3.81 -5.17
CA LEU A 100 -6.03 -4.17 -3.75
C LEU A 100 -5.48 -3.01 -2.94
N ALA A 101 -6.30 -2.43 -2.08
CA ALA A 101 -5.90 -1.32 -1.23
C ALA A 101 -5.60 -1.83 0.18
N ALA A 102 -4.52 -1.34 0.77
CA ALA A 102 -4.09 -1.65 2.12
C ALA A 102 -4.09 -0.40 2.99
N ARG A 103 -4.58 -0.53 4.22
CA ARG A 103 -4.40 0.46 5.28
C ARG A 103 -3.72 -0.18 6.47
N GLY A 104 -2.57 0.38 6.85
CA GLY A 104 -1.72 -0.06 7.96
C GLY A 104 -2.31 0.17 9.34
N LEU A 105 -1.50 -0.13 10.35
CA LEU A 105 -1.72 0.36 11.71
C LEU A 105 -1.40 1.87 11.78
N PRO A 106 -1.91 2.62 12.78
CA PRO A 106 -1.59 4.04 12.96
C PRO A 106 -0.09 4.36 13.02
N THR A 107 0.73 3.38 13.43
CA THR A 107 2.19 3.51 13.54
C THR A 107 2.93 3.18 12.24
N MET A 108 2.25 2.69 11.21
CA MET A 108 2.87 2.31 9.94
C MET A 108 2.89 3.48 8.97
N THR A 109 4.01 3.64 8.28
CA THR A 109 4.10 4.58 7.14
C THR A 109 3.44 4.00 5.89
N ASN A 110 3.22 4.86 4.89
CA ASN A 110 2.77 4.44 3.56
C ASN A 110 3.72 3.40 2.95
N ARG A 111 5.04 3.63 3.05
CA ARG A 111 6.06 2.70 2.57
C ARG A 111 6.01 1.35 3.28
N GLN A 112 5.91 1.33 4.61
CA GLN A 112 5.77 0.08 5.36
C GLN A 112 4.49 -0.66 4.99
N THR A 113 3.40 0.07 4.74
CA THR A 113 2.14 -0.53 4.27
C THR A 113 2.30 -1.13 2.88
N ALA A 114 3.06 -0.47 1.99
CA ALA A 114 3.42 -1.02 0.68
C ALA A 114 4.34 -2.24 0.76
N ASP A 115 5.30 -2.27 1.69
CA ASP A 115 6.15 -3.44 1.95
C ASP A 115 5.30 -4.67 2.30
N GLU A 116 4.32 -4.52 3.21
CA GLU A 116 3.40 -5.60 3.57
C GLU A 116 2.51 -6.02 2.39
N LEU A 117 2.01 -5.05 1.62
CA LEU A 117 1.17 -5.32 0.45
C LEU A 117 1.96 -6.04 -0.67
N ALA A 118 3.22 -5.66 -0.88
CA ALA A 118 4.13 -6.34 -1.81
C ALA A 118 4.45 -7.76 -1.35
N ALA A 119 4.65 -7.98 -0.05
CA ALA A 119 4.83 -9.33 0.49
C ALA A 119 3.60 -10.22 0.21
N ILE A 120 2.39 -9.70 0.42
CA ILE A 120 1.14 -10.40 0.10
C ILE A 120 1.06 -10.75 -1.38
N LEU A 121 1.33 -9.79 -2.28
CA LEU A 121 1.30 -10.05 -3.72
C LEU A 121 2.36 -11.08 -4.17
N ASN A 122 3.58 -10.99 -3.64
CA ASN A 122 4.63 -11.94 -3.95
C ASN A 122 4.27 -13.36 -3.49
N GLN A 123 3.61 -13.48 -2.34
CA GLN A 123 3.12 -14.78 -1.86
C GLN A 123 1.87 -15.26 -2.62
N ALA A 124 1.03 -14.35 -3.10
CA ALA A 124 -0.09 -14.69 -3.99
C ALA A 124 0.42 -15.35 -5.28
N TYR A 125 1.54 -14.89 -5.83
CA TYR A 125 2.17 -15.55 -6.98
C TYR A 125 2.61 -17.00 -6.69
N GLN A 126 2.91 -17.33 -5.44
CA GLN A 126 3.28 -18.67 -5.00
C GLN A 126 2.07 -19.48 -4.51
N SER A 127 0.85 -18.94 -4.58
CA SER A 127 -0.37 -19.61 -4.14
C SER A 127 -1.08 -20.28 -5.32
N PRO A 128 -2.09 -21.14 -5.06
CA PRO A 128 -2.91 -21.76 -6.10
C PRO A 128 -3.71 -20.77 -6.98
N LEU A 129 -3.58 -19.45 -6.74
CA LEU A 129 -4.20 -18.41 -7.57
C LEU A 129 -3.54 -18.26 -8.94
N TYR A 130 -2.29 -18.70 -9.08
CA TYR A 130 -1.54 -18.66 -10.33
C TYR A 130 -1.27 -20.09 -10.79
N GLU A 131 -1.56 -20.36 -12.07
CA GLU A 131 -1.23 -21.63 -12.69
C GLU A 131 0.22 -21.65 -13.17
N ASP A 132 0.81 -22.85 -13.28
CA ASP A 132 2.18 -23.02 -13.77
C ASP A 132 2.35 -22.37 -15.16
N GLY A 133 3.22 -21.37 -15.24
CA GLY A 133 3.53 -20.63 -16.47
C GLY A 133 2.75 -19.33 -16.66
N GLU A 134 1.88 -18.95 -15.72
CA GLU A 134 1.23 -17.64 -15.74
C GLU A 134 2.26 -16.52 -15.47
N THR A 135 2.20 -15.47 -16.29
CA THR A 135 3.07 -14.31 -16.11
C THR A 135 2.49 -13.41 -15.02
N PHE A 136 3.14 -13.36 -13.86
CA PHE A 136 2.77 -12.42 -12.82
C PHE A 136 2.94 -10.97 -13.30
N ARG A 137 1.87 -10.18 -13.22
CA ARG A 137 1.90 -8.74 -13.45
C ARG A 137 1.28 -8.07 -12.24
N GLY A 138 2.11 -7.38 -11.46
CA GLY A 138 1.67 -6.64 -10.29
C GLY A 138 2.55 -5.42 -10.06
N ARG A 139 1.94 -4.32 -9.61
CA ARG A 139 2.64 -3.09 -9.18
C ARG A 139 2.06 -2.61 -7.88
N VAL A 140 2.90 -2.07 -7.00
CA VAL A 140 2.51 -1.58 -5.68
C VAL A 140 2.92 -0.13 -5.56
N PHE A 141 1.96 0.73 -5.26
CA PHE A 141 2.16 2.16 -5.14
C PHE A 141 1.84 2.64 -3.74
N TYR A 142 2.58 3.65 -3.30
CA TYR A 142 2.28 4.38 -2.08
C TYR A 142 2.64 5.86 -2.26
N LYS A 143 1.95 6.71 -1.50
CA LYS A 143 2.20 8.15 -1.56
C LYS A 143 3.40 8.53 -0.68
N ASP A 144 4.41 9.17 -1.26
CA ASP A 144 5.53 9.79 -0.55
C ASP A 144 5.54 11.30 -0.80
N GLY A 145 5.20 12.08 0.23
CA GLY A 145 4.96 13.51 0.09
C GLY A 145 3.78 13.81 -0.85
N GLU A 146 4.10 14.41 -2.01
CA GLU A 146 3.10 14.81 -3.01
C GLU A 146 2.99 13.84 -4.19
N ARG A 147 3.81 12.78 -4.23
CA ARG A 147 3.90 11.88 -5.38
C ARG A 147 3.64 10.44 -5.00
N TYR A 148 3.24 9.63 -5.97
CA TYR A 148 3.18 8.18 -5.81
C TYR A 148 4.48 7.54 -6.28
N GLU A 149 5.00 6.64 -5.44
CA GLU A 149 6.20 5.86 -5.72
C GLU A 149 5.80 4.39 -5.95
N ASP A 150 6.48 3.74 -6.90
CA ASP A 150 6.36 2.30 -7.20
C ASP A 150 7.34 1.50 -6.33
N ARG A 151 6.89 0.39 -5.75
CA ARG A 151 7.61 -0.34 -4.70
C ARG A 151 8.32 -1.60 -5.17
#